data_AF-A0AAV8EVE9-F1
#
_entry.id   AF-A0AAV8EVE9-F1
#
_cell.length_a   1.000
_cell.length_b   1.000
_cell.length_c   1.000
_cell.angle_alpha   90.00
_cell.angle_beta   90.00
_cell.angle_gamma   90.00
#
_symmetry.space_group_name_H-M   'P 1'
#
loop_
_entity.id
_entity.type
_entity.pdbx_description
1 polymer ?
#
loop_
_entity_poly.entity_id
_entity_poly.type
_entity_poly.pdbx_seq_one_letter_code
_entity_poly.pdbx_strand_id
1 'polypeptide(L)'
;MASKFFVVGVALLDLLAFILAIVAEQRRSKATVQQDPNNGDLYCSYDADVSTSYGIVALVFLLLSQAIIMVLSRCFCCGRPLPPGKHRAWSGICFIACWITFVIAEICLLAASVRNARHTKYFVQDGQLSCEALRKGVFAAAAAFIFFTAILSELHYLLYSRAKNNFPGSSQGHSIGMTSF
;
A
#
# COMPACT_ATOMS: atom_id res chain seq x y z
N MET A 1 16.71 -9.43 -17.46
CA MET A 1 16.17 -8.07 -17.69
C MET A 1 14.93 -7.85 -16.85
N ALA A 2 14.81 -6.72 -16.14
CA ALA A 2 13.56 -6.34 -15.49
C ALA A 2 12.53 -6.11 -16.59
N SER A 3 11.37 -6.79 -16.53
CA SER A 3 10.32 -6.51 -17.50
C SER A 3 9.79 -5.11 -17.20
N LYS A 4 10.13 -4.16 -18.09
CA LYS A 4 9.72 -2.76 -17.96
C LYS A 4 8.21 -2.64 -17.80
N PHE A 5 7.46 -3.52 -18.47
CA PHE A 5 6.01 -3.60 -18.36
C PHE A 5 5.51 -3.86 -16.94
N PHE A 6 6.16 -4.77 -16.19
CA PHE A 6 5.74 -5.07 -14.82
C PHE A 6 6.09 -3.94 -13.85
N VAL A 7 7.27 -3.32 -14.01
CA VAL A 7 7.66 -2.17 -13.17
C VAL A 7 6.69 -1.02 -13.36
N VAL A 8 6.37 -0.68 -14.61
CA VAL A 8 5.39 0.38 -14.93
C VAL A 8 4.00 0.01 -14.42
N GLY A 9 3.57 -1.25 -14.59
CA GLY A 9 2.26 -1.69 -14.09
C GLY A 9 2.13 -1.56 -12.58
N VAL A 10 3.12 -2.02 -11.83
CA VAL A 10 3.16 -1.89 -10.36
C VAL A 10 3.18 -0.42 -9.93
N ALA A 11 4.03 0.40 -10.57
CA ALA A 11 4.11 1.83 -10.28
C ALA A 11 2.77 2.55 -10.49
N LEU A 12 2.02 2.17 -11.52
CA LEU A 12 0.68 2.72 -11.78
C LEU A 12 -0.33 2.29 -10.70
N LEU A 13 -0.30 1.03 -10.25
CA LEU A 13 -1.17 0.55 -9.17
C LEU A 13 -0.87 1.29 -7.85
N ASP A 14 0.41 1.44 -7.52
CA ASP A 14 0.84 2.17 -6.32
C ASP A 14 0.47 3.66 -6.39
N LEU A 15 0.61 4.28 -7.56
CA LEU A 15 0.19 5.66 -7.80
C LEU A 15 -1.33 5.83 -7.64
N LEU A 16 -2.12 4.89 -8.17
CA LEU A 16 -3.57 4.89 -7.99
C LEU A 16 -3.95 4.74 -6.51
N ALA A 17 -3.32 3.81 -5.78
CA ALA A 17 -3.53 3.64 -4.35
C ALA A 17 -3.19 4.93 -3.57
N PHE A 18 -2.08 5.59 -3.92
CA PHE A 18 -1.67 6.85 -3.33
C PHE A 18 -2.68 7.97 -3.56
N ILE A 19 -3.13 8.15 -4.81
CA ILE A 19 -4.14 9.16 -5.18
C ILE A 19 -5.45 8.88 -4.44
N LEU A 20 -5.90 7.62 -4.40
CA LEU A 20 -7.11 7.22 -3.70
C LEU A 20 -7.02 7.50 -2.19
N ALA A 21 -5.87 7.28 -1.57
CA ALA A 21 -5.64 7.61 -0.16
C ALA A 21 -5.71 9.13 0.09
N ILE A 22 -5.16 9.96 -0.81
CA ILE A 22 -5.27 11.43 -0.72
C ILE A 22 -6.72 11.88 -0.93
N VAL A 23 -7.41 11.32 -1.93
CA VAL A 23 -8.82 11.62 -2.19
C VAL A 23 -9.67 11.23 -0.99
N ALA A 24 -9.39 10.11 -0.33
CA ALA A 24 -10.06 9.69 0.90
C ALA A 24 -9.83 10.68 2.05
N GLU A 25 -8.61 11.24 2.21
CA GLU A 25 -8.34 12.30 3.20
C GLU A 25 -9.08 13.61 2.85
N GLN A 26 -9.12 14.00 1.56
CA GLN A 26 -9.83 15.22 1.12
C GLN A 26 -11.35 15.10 1.28
N ARG A 27 -11.90 13.92 0.99
CA ARG A 27 -13.33 13.59 1.10
C ARG A 27 -13.72 13.08 2.48
N ARG A 28 -12.85 13.24 3.49
CA ARG A 28 -13.13 12.84 4.86
C ARG A 28 -14.51 13.35 5.31
N SER A 29 -15.29 12.47 5.91
CA SER A 29 -16.59 12.79 6.51
C SER A 29 -16.44 13.98 7.45
N LYS A 30 -17.08 15.10 7.10
CA LYS A 30 -17.24 16.25 7.98
C LYS A 30 -18.59 16.05 8.65
N ALA A 31 -18.60 15.98 9.98
CA ALA A 31 -19.84 15.90 10.73
C ALA A 31 -20.69 17.14 10.41
N THR A 32 -21.87 16.94 9.85
CA THR A 32 -22.85 18.02 9.71
C THR A 32 -23.91 17.82 10.80
N VAL A 33 -24.15 18.88 11.56
CA VAL A 33 -25.19 18.88 12.59
C VAL A 33 -26.50 19.15 11.88
N GLN A 34 -27.40 18.16 11.88
CA GLN A 34 -28.77 18.32 11.40
C GLN A 34 -29.74 18.25 12.59
N GLN A 35 -30.81 19.01 12.51
CA GLN A 35 -31.83 19.06 13.55
C GLN A 35 -33.02 18.20 13.12
N ASP A 36 -33.50 17.31 14.00
CA ASP A 36 -34.67 16.49 13.70
C ASP A 36 -35.94 17.36 13.76
N PRO A 37 -36.71 17.46 12.66
CA PRO A 37 -37.90 18.30 12.61
C PRO A 37 -39.03 17.82 13.54
N ASN A 38 -39.01 16.57 14.03
CA ASN A 38 -40.07 16.03 14.88
C ASN A 38 -39.84 16.21 16.38
N ASN A 39 -38.58 16.18 16.83
CA ASN A 39 -38.23 16.12 18.25
C ASN A 39 -37.34 17.28 18.72
N GLY A 40 -36.82 18.10 17.81
CA GLY A 40 -35.90 19.20 18.14
C GLY A 40 -34.48 18.75 18.51
N ASP A 41 -34.25 17.43 18.57
CA ASP A 41 -32.96 16.83 18.90
C ASP A 41 -31.95 17.06 17.76
N LEU A 42 -30.73 17.43 18.15
CA LEU A 42 -29.60 17.57 17.23
C LEU A 42 -29.01 16.19 16.99
N TYR A 43 -28.84 15.78 15.73
CA TYR A 43 -28.13 14.57 15.36
C TYR A 43 -27.00 14.88 14.39
N CYS A 44 -25.89 14.16 14.50
CA CYS A 44 -24.78 14.30 13.56
C CYS A 44 -24.95 13.31 12.42
N SER A 45 -25.15 13.83 11.22
CA SER A 45 -25.11 13.06 9.97
C SER A 45 -23.67 13.02 9.46
N TYR A 46 -23.21 11.83 9.07
CA TYR A 46 -21.87 11.59 8.56
C TYR A 46 -21.95 11.00 7.15
N ASP A 47 -21.34 11.67 6.16
CA ASP A 47 -21.15 11.15 4.80
C ASP A 47 -19.98 10.14 4.74
N ALA A 48 -20.12 9.04 5.48
CA ALA A 48 -19.08 8.03 5.66
C ALA A 48 -18.88 7.11 4.44
N ASP A 49 -19.93 6.87 3.66
CA ASP A 49 -19.94 5.82 2.63
C ASP A 49 -18.93 6.09 1.51
N VAL A 50 -18.79 7.35 1.10
CA VAL A 50 -17.93 7.74 -0.02
C VAL A 50 -16.45 7.63 0.36
N SER A 51 -16.03 8.17 1.51
CA SER A 51 -14.62 8.14 1.93
C SER A 51 -14.11 6.74 2.29
N THR A 52 -14.97 5.91 2.87
CA THR A 52 -14.64 4.51 3.23
C THR A 52 -14.39 3.67 1.98
N SER A 53 -15.20 3.85 0.94
CA SER A 53 -15.03 3.14 -0.32
C SER A 53 -13.66 3.41 -0.96
N TYR A 54 -13.23 4.67 -1.02
CA TYR A 54 -11.89 5.02 -1.54
C TYR A 54 -10.75 4.43 -0.70
N GLY A 55 -10.89 4.39 0.62
CA GLY A 55 -9.92 3.75 1.52
C GLY A 55 -9.77 2.25 1.28
N ILE A 56 -10.89 1.53 1.14
CA ILE A 56 -10.91 0.09 0.84
C ILE A 56 -10.36 -0.18 -0.56
N VAL A 57 -10.70 0.65 -1.55
CA VAL A 57 -10.19 0.50 -2.91
C VAL A 57 -8.67 0.74 -2.94
N ALA A 58 -8.16 1.76 -2.25
CA ALA A 58 -6.73 2.00 -2.11
C ALA A 58 -5.99 0.80 -1.49
N LEU A 59 -6.58 0.19 -0.47
CA LEU A 59 -6.09 -1.01 0.19
C LEU A 59 -5.96 -2.17 -0.81
N VAL A 60 -7.02 -2.47 -1.57
CA VAL A 60 -6.99 -3.56 -2.55
C VAL A 60 -5.94 -3.34 -3.63
N PHE A 61 -5.78 -2.09 -4.11
CA PHE A 61 -4.74 -1.77 -5.09
C PHE A 61 -3.32 -1.97 -4.55
N LEU A 62 -3.06 -1.57 -3.30
CA LEU A 62 -1.77 -1.76 -2.66
C LEU A 62 -1.47 -3.25 -2.38
N LEU A 63 -2.47 -4.02 -1.94
CA LEU A 63 -2.36 -5.47 -1.80
C LEU A 63 -2.01 -6.13 -3.13
N LEU A 64 -2.67 -5.71 -4.21
CA LEU A 64 -2.46 -6.25 -5.54
C LEU A 64 -1.06 -5.95 -6.06
N SER A 65 -0.57 -4.71 -5.91
CA SER A 65 0.79 -4.34 -6.33
C SER A 65 1.85 -5.15 -5.58
N GLN A 66 1.70 -5.27 -4.25
CA GLN A 66 2.60 -6.06 -3.42
C GLN A 66 2.57 -7.55 -3.82
N ALA A 67 1.39 -8.12 -4.06
CA ALA A 67 1.25 -9.51 -4.49
C ALA A 67 1.95 -9.80 -5.83
N ILE A 68 1.81 -8.89 -6.81
CA ILE A 68 2.48 -9.00 -8.11
C ILE A 68 4.01 -9.05 -7.91
N ILE A 69 4.57 -8.18 -7.06
CA ILE A 69 6.01 -8.14 -6.79
C ILE A 69 6.48 -9.44 -6.12
N MET A 70 5.70 -10.02 -5.21
CA MET A 70 6.02 -11.31 -4.58
C MET A 70 6.06 -12.45 -5.60
N VAL A 71 5.04 -12.53 -6.48
CA VAL A 71 4.98 -13.56 -7.51
C VAL A 71 6.15 -13.43 -8.48
N LEU A 72 6.48 -12.20 -8.90
CA LEU A 72 7.56 -11.95 -9.87
C LEU A 72 8.96 -12.15 -9.28
N SER A 73 9.16 -11.80 -8.02
CA SER A 73 10.41 -12.07 -7.28
C SER A 73 10.53 -13.54 -6.84
N ARG A 74 9.46 -14.33 -7.01
CA ARG A 74 9.29 -15.74 -6.59
C ARG A 74 9.46 -15.96 -5.09
N CYS A 75 9.26 -14.93 -4.27
CA CYS A 75 9.63 -14.89 -2.85
C CYS A 75 11.11 -15.26 -2.64
N PHE A 76 11.86 -14.50 -1.84
CA PHE A 76 13.26 -14.86 -1.54
C PHE A 76 13.44 -16.32 -1.05
N CYS A 77 12.36 -16.94 -0.50
CA CYS A 77 12.29 -18.33 -0.06
C CYS A 77 12.11 -19.39 -1.16
N CYS A 78 11.43 -19.08 -2.29
CA CYS A 78 11.10 -20.09 -3.32
C CYS A 78 11.88 -19.88 -4.63
N GLY A 79 12.79 -18.89 -4.65
CA GLY A 79 13.68 -18.60 -5.78
C GLY A 79 15.02 -19.34 -5.71
N ARG A 80 15.75 -19.34 -6.84
CA ARG A 80 17.17 -19.78 -6.84
C ARG A 80 17.99 -18.83 -5.97
N PRO A 81 18.95 -19.32 -5.16
CA PRO A 81 19.76 -18.47 -4.31
C PRO A 81 20.50 -17.43 -5.15
N LEU A 82 20.30 -16.14 -4.86
CA LEU A 82 20.99 -15.04 -5.56
C LEU A 82 22.51 -15.17 -5.33
N PRO A 83 23.36 -14.78 -6.30
CA PRO A 83 24.79 -14.86 -6.12
C PRO A 83 25.22 -13.93 -4.96
N PRO A 84 26.21 -14.32 -4.14
CA PRO A 84 26.67 -13.48 -3.04
C PRO A 84 27.20 -12.15 -3.58
N GLY A 85 26.71 -11.03 -3.04
CA GLY A 85 27.13 -9.70 -3.49
C GLY A 85 26.31 -8.55 -2.90
N LYS A 86 26.82 -7.33 -3.03
CA LYS A 86 26.21 -6.08 -2.50
C LYS A 86 24.76 -5.89 -2.95
N HIS A 87 24.44 -6.26 -4.20
CA HIS A 87 23.09 -6.13 -4.75
C HIS A 87 22.08 -7.09 -4.11
N ARG A 88 22.52 -8.28 -3.63
CA ARG A 88 21.67 -9.22 -2.89
C ARG A 88 21.32 -8.65 -1.51
N ALA A 89 22.31 -8.14 -0.78
CA ALA A 89 22.09 -7.55 0.54
C ALA A 89 21.16 -6.33 0.45
N TRP A 90 21.40 -5.43 -0.49
CA TRP A 90 20.56 -4.25 -0.70
C TRP A 90 19.15 -4.61 -1.17
N SER A 91 18.99 -5.61 -2.04
CA SER A 91 17.67 -6.12 -2.43
C SER A 91 16.89 -6.71 -1.26
N GLY A 92 17.56 -7.41 -0.33
CA GLY A 92 16.96 -7.94 0.89
C GLY A 92 16.55 -6.85 1.89
N ILE A 93 17.38 -5.81 2.05
CA ILE A 93 17.04 -4.66 2.91
C ILE A 93 15.82 -3.92 2.35
N CYS A 94 15.82 -3.60 1.06
CA CYS A 94 14.66 -2.98 0.40
C CYS A 94 13.40 -3.85 0.50
N PHE A 95 13.54 -5.18 0.41
CA PHE A 95 12.43 -6.12 0.59
C PHE A 95 11.81 -6.00 1.98
N ILE A 96 12.63 -6.08 3.04
CA ILE A 96 12.15 -5.98 4.43
C ILE A 96 11.52 -4.61 4.68
N ALA A 97 12.19 -3.54 4.23
CA ALA A 97 11.68 -2.18 4.39
C ALA A 97 10.33 -2.00 3.68
N CYS A 98 10.19 -2.50 2.45
CA CYS A 98 8.94 -2.49 1.69
C CYS A 98 7.82 -3.23 2.41
N TRP A 99 8.08 -4.40 2.99
CA TRP A 99 7.09 -5.13 3.78
C TRP A 99 6.64 -4.36 5.02
N ILE A 100 7.57 -3.74 5.73
CA ILE A 100 7.26 -2.95 6.92
C ILE A 100 6.36 -1.76 6.55
N THR A 101 6.74 -0.98 5.53
CA THR A 101 5.94 0.18 5.09
C THR A 101 4.58 -0.24 4.56
N PHE A 102 4.50 -1.37 3.84
CA PHE A 102 3.27 -1.95 3.33
C PHE A 102 2.29 -2.31 4.44
N VAL A 103 2.74 -3.06 5.45
CA VAL A 103 1.89 -3.46 6.59
C VAL A 103 1.40 -2.23 7.37
N ILE A 104 2.26 -1.23 7.56
CA ILE A 104 1.86 0.01 8.21
C ILE A 104 0.79 0.75 7.38
N ALA A 105 0.98 0.85 6.06
CA ALA A 105 0.01 1.48 5.16
C ALA A 105 -1.36 0.77 5.22
N GLU A 106 -1.38 -0.56 5.14
CA GLU A 106 -2.57 -1.40 5.23
C GLU A 106 -3.31 -1.18 6.57
N ILE A 107 -2.60 -1.23 7.69
CA ILE A 107 -3.18 -1.00 9.02
C ILE A 107 -3.75 0.42 9.10
N CYS A 108 -3.04 1.43 8.59
CA CYS A 108 -3.53 2.81 8.56
C CYS A 108 -4.79 2.95 7.69
N LEU A 109 -4.84 2.35 6.50
CA LEU A 109 -6.01 2.37 5.62
C LEU A 109 -7.20 1.64 6.24
N LEU A 110 -6.98 0.46 6.83
CA LEU A 110 -8.01 -0.29 7.53
C LEU A 110 -8.53 0.48 8.74
N ALA A 111 -7.65 1.00 9.58
CA ALA A 111 -8.05 1.77 10.75
C ALA A 111 -8.83 3.03 10.37
N ALA A 112 -8.39 3.74 9.32
CA ALA A 112 -9.08 4.92 8.82
C ALA A 112 -10.45 4.58 8.22
N SER A 113 -10.54 3.50 7.45
CA SER A 113 -11.78 3.03 6.83
C SER A 113 -12.78 2.52 7.88
N VAL A 114 -12.34 1.69 8.83
CA VAL A 114 -13.21 1.15 9.90
C VAL A 114 -13.73 2.28 10.79
N ARG A 115 -12.88 3.24 11.17
CA ARG A 115 -13.32 4.38 11.97
C ARG A 115 -14.28 5.30 11.20
N ASN A 116 -14.13 5.43 9.89
CA ASN A 116 -15.12 6.13 9.07
C ASN A 116 -16.42 5.33 8.90
N ALA A 117 -16.35 4.00 8.77
CA ALA A 117 -17.52 3.14 8.63
C ALA A 117 -18.37 3.04 9.91
N ARG A 118 -17.78 3.30 11.09
CA ARG A 118 -18.49 3.30 12.36
C ARG A 118 -19.29 4.59 12.56
N HIS A 119 -20.35 4.76 11.78
CA HIS A 119 -21.45 5.68 12.06
C HIS A 119 -22.80 4.96 11.90
N THR A 120 -23.27 4.34 12.99
CA THR A 120 -24.71 4.13 13.22
C THR A 120 -25.13 5.06 14.35
N LYS A 121 -25.79 6.16 13.99
CA LYS A 121 -26.59 7.09 14.83
C LYS A 121 -26.23 7.13 16.33
N TYR A 122 -25.46 8.13 16.75
CA TYR A 122 -25.43 8.53 18.16
C TYR A 122 -26.45 9.67 18.34
N PHE A 123 -27.48 9.43 19.16
CA PHE A 123 -28.36 10.49 19.65
C PHE A 123 -27.54 11.41 20.55
N VAL A 124 -27.65 12.73 20.36
CA VAL A 124 -27.04 13.70 21.27
C VAL A 124 -27.89 13.73 22.53
N GLN A 125 -27.50 12.94 23.54
CA GLN A 125 -28.06 13.04 24.88
C GLN A 125 -27.00 13.70 25.77
N ASP A 126 -27.39 14.77 26.46
CA ASP A 126 -26.60 15.53 27.45
C ASP A 126 -25.48 16.46 26.95
N GLY A 127 -25.81 17.47 26.14
CA GLY A 127 -25.22 18.82 26.24
C GLY A 127 -23.70 18.99 26.05
N GLN A 128 -22.94 17.94 25.76
CA GLN A 128 -21.51 17.99 25.50
C GLN A 128 -21.24 17.73 24.02
N LEU A 129 -21.10 18.83 23.28
CA LEU A 129 -20.71 18.88 21.87
C LEU A 129 -19.35 18.18 21.64
N SER A 130 -19.35 16.91 21.21
CA SER A 130 -18.22 16.36 20.47
C SER A 130 -18.69 15.28 19.51
N CYS A 131 -19.21 15.72 18.36
CA CYS A 131 -19.22 14.86 17.19
C CYS A 131 -17.77 14.56 16.83
N GLU A 132 -17.34 13.33 17.13
CA GLU A 132 -15.95 12.90 17.00
C GLU A 132 -15.59 12.76 15.52
N ALA A 133 -15.21 13.88 14.90
CA ALA A 133 -14.58 13.88 13.60
C ALA A 133 -13.27 13.08 13.71
N LEU A 134 -13.07 12.13 12.80
CA LEU A 134 -11.83 11.34 12.72
C LEU A 134 -10.62 12.29 12.87
N ARG A 135 -9.57 11.91 13.63
CA ARG A 135 -8.37 12.75 13.83
C ARG A 135 -7.63 13.00 12.50
N LYS A 136 -7.41 14.27 12.14
CA LYS A 136 -6.71 14.67 10.90
C LYS A 136 -5.42 13.88 10.68
N GLY A 137 -5.24 13.32 9.48
CA GLY A 137 -3.96 12.78 9.04
C GLY A 137 -3.77 11.26 9.04
N VAL A 138 -4.77 10.43 9.36
CA VAL A 138 -4.59 8.96 9.27
C VAL A 138 -4.52 8.48 7.82
N PHE A 139 -5.35 9.01 6.91
CA PHE A 139 -5.20 8.70 5.48
C PHE A 139 -3.96 9.37 4.89
N ALA A 140 -3.59 10.56 5.38
CA ALA A 140 -2.33 11.20 4.99
C ALA A 140 -1.09 10.36 5.39
N ALA A 141 -1.09 9.78 6.60
CA ALA A 141 -0.04 8.86 7.02
C ALA A 141 -0.01 7.61 6.15
N ALA A 142 -1.17 7.01 5.85
CA ALA A 142 -1.28 5.90 4.92
C ALA A 142 -0.67 6.26 3.54
N ALA A 143 -1.03 7.42 2.99
CA ALA A 143 -0.50 7.89 1.71
C ALA A 143 1.05 8.02 1.72
N ALA A 144 1.63 8.53 2.82
CA ALA A 144 3.09 8.60 2.95
C ALA A 144 3.73 7.19 2.92
N PHE A 145 3.17 6.23 3.66
CA PHE A 145 3.68 4.86 3.65
C PHE A 145 3.45 4.13 2.32
N ILE A 146 2.36 4.40 1.61
CA ILE A 146 2.14 3.91 0.24
C ILE A 146 3.26 4.42 -0.69
N PHE A 147 3.58 5.71 -0.62
CA PHE A 147 4.64 6.32 -1.43
C PHE A 147 6.02 5.69 -1.15
N PHE A 148 6.36 5.48 0.13
CA PHE A 148 7.59 4.78 0.49
C PHE A 148 7.59 3.32 0.02
N THR A 149 6.45 2.64 0.14
CA THR A 149 6.29 1.26 -0.33
C THR A 149 6.54 1.18 -1.83
N ALA A 150 5.97 2.09 -2.63
CA ALA A 150 6.17 2.15 -4.07
C ALA A 150 7.66 2.28 -4.45
N ILE A 151 8.37 3.23 -3.83
CA ILE A 151 9.82 3.43 -4.09
C ILE A 151 10.62 2.19 -3.70
N LEU A 152 10.38 1.66 -2.51
CA LEU A 152 11.14 0.52 -1.98
C LEU A 152 10.88 -0.76 -2.79
N SER A 153 9.65 -0.95 -3.26
CA SER A 153 9.23 -2.12 -4.01
C SER A 153 9.84 -2.12 -5.43
N GLU A 154 9.87 -0.96 -6.10
CA GLU A 154 10.57 -0.77 -7.37
C GLU A 154 12.09 -0.98 -7.23
N LEU A 155 12.70 -0.35 -6.23
CA LEU A 155 14.13 -0.51 -5.94
C LEU A 155 14.46 -1.98 -5.67
N HIS A 156 13.67 -2.65 -4.84
CA HIS A 156 13.81 -4.08 -4.57
C HIS A 156 13.81 -4.90 -5.86
N TYR A 157 12.82 -4.67 -6.75
CA TYR A 157 12.71 -5.41 -8.01
C TYR A 157 13.85 -5.13 -8.98
N LEU A 158 14.30 -3.88 -9.08
CA LEU A 158 15.45 -3.49 -9.91
C LEU A 158 16.73 -4.17 -9.43
N LEU A 159 16.98 -4.17 -8.12
CA LEU A 159 18.15 -4.79 -7.51
C LEU A 159 18.11 -6.31 -7.63
N TYR A 160 16.94 -6.90 -7.42
CA TYR A 160 16.69 -8.33 -7.63
C TYR A 160 16.99 -8.72 -9.08
N SER A 161 16.47 -7.97 -10.05
CA SER A 161 16.71 -8.21 -11.47
C SER A 161 18.20 -8.07 -11.83
N ARG A 162 18.90 -7.06 -11.30
CA ARG A 162 20.35 -6.91 -11.49
C ARG A 162 21.12 -8.08 -10.90
N ALA A 163 20.83 -8.48 -9.67
CA ALA A 163 21.47 -9.63 -9.03
C ALA A 163 21.20 -10.94 -9.78
N LYS A 164 20.00 -11.10 -10.34
CA LYS A 164 19.64 -12.23 -11.20
C LYS A 164 20.40 -12.23 -12.54
N ASN A 165 20.62 -11.07 -13.17
CA ASN A 165 21.36 -11.00 -14.43
C ASN A 165 22.87 -11.15 -14.22
N ASN A 166 23.40 -10.74 -13.06
CA ASN A 166 24.81 -10.92 -12.68
C ASN A 166 25.15 -12.38 -12.33
N PHE A 167 24.21 -13.32 -12.42
CA PHE A 167 24.54 -14.74 -12.38
C PHE A 167 25.43 -15.08 -13.60
N PRO A 168 26.62 -15.68 -13.41
CA PRO A 168 27.55 -16.03 -14.48
C PRO A 168 27.06 -17.20 -15.39
N GLY A 169 25.76 -17.35 -15.58
CA GLY A 169 25.14 -18.37 -16.43
C GLY A 169 23.91 -17.92 -17.21
N SER A 170 23.62 -16.61 -17.28
CA SER A 170 22.52 -16.07 -18.09
C SER A 170 22.96 -15.39 -19.40
N SER A 171 24.23 -15.57 -19.79
CA SER A 171 24.63 -15.40 -21.19
C SER A 171 24.03 -16.55 -21.99
N GLN A 172 23.02 -16.20 -22.78
CA GLN A 172 22.49 -17.00 -23.87
C GLN A 172 23.65 -17.52 -24.74
N GLY A 173 23.80 -18.84 -24.82
CA GLY A 173 24.61 -19.59 -25.79
C GLY A 173 26.10 -19.26 -25.83
N HIS A 174 26.95 -20.22 -25.46
CA HIS A 174 28.03 -20.78 -26.28
C HIS A 174 28.84 -21.79 -25.43
N SER A 175 29.03 -22.98 -26.01
CA SER A 175 29.95 -24.07 -25.65
C SER A 175 29.89 -24.68 -24.25
N ILE A 176 29.39 -25.92 -24.24
CA ILE A 176 29.84 -26.98 -23.34
C ILE A 176 31.35 -27.14 -23.56
N GLY A 177 32.16 -26.62 -22.64
CA GLY A 177 33.58 -26.93 -22.54
C GLY A 177 33.79 -27.95 -21.43
N MET A 178 33.69 -29.24 -21.78
CA MET A 178 34.33 -30.30 -21.00
C MET A 178 35.85 -30.10 -21.07
N THR A 179 36.51 -30.08 -19.92
CA THR A 179 37.91 -30.52 -19.76
C THR A 179 37.97 -31.13 -18.36
N SER A 180 37.96 -32.47 -18.18
CA SER A 180 39.09 -33.39 -18.33
C SER A 180 40.40 -32.76 -17.85
N PHE A 181 40.77 -32.99 -16.59
CA PHE A 181 41.89 -33.83 -16.12
C PHE A 181 41.81 -33.94 -14.60
#